data_AF-A0A2E2SQW9-F1
#
_entry.id   AF-A0A2E2SQW9-F1
#
_cell.length_a   1.000
_cell.length_b   1.000
_cell.length_c   1.000
_cell.angle_alpha   90.00
_cell.angle_beta   90.00
_cell.angle_gamma   90.00
#
_symmetry.space_group_name_H-M   'P 1'
#
loop_
_entity.id
_entity.type
_entity.pdbx_description
1 polymer ?
#
loop_
_entity_poly.entity_id
_entity_poly.type
_entity_poly.pdbx_seq_one_letter_code
_entity_poly.pdbx_strand_id
1 'polypeptide(L)'
;MNNNRKQPPIIPKTALKFPSRIANPDRPHTFRWLLVAIIFVLIAILVALLLWLYQLRQVADEPVITPTRPTAEQNDEPESTTAEAAAAAQQVMSPSTELSSIETDLNGTQIVDLDPLFADIEAMF
;
A
#
# COMPACT_ATOMS: atom_id res chain seq x y z
N MET A 1 76.01 -51.81 -21.08
CA MET A 1 74.54 -51.62 -21.22
C MET A 1 74.03 -50.83 -20.01
N ASN A 2 73.49 -49.63 -20.20
CA ASN A 2 72.88 -48.83 -19.12
C ASN A 2 71.37 -49.07 -19.07
N ASN A 3 70.89 -49.63 -17.97
CA ASN A 3 69.50 -50.05 -17.79
C ASN A 3 68.65 -48.88 -17.26
N ASN A 4 68.27 -47.95 -18.12
CA ASN A 4 67.45 -46.80 -17.76
C ASN A 4 65.95 -47.17 -17.80
N ARG A 5 65.47 -47.92 -16.79
CA ARG A 5 64.03 -48.19 -16.64
C ARG A 5 63.34 -46.93 -16.11
N LYS A 6 62.63 -46.23 -16.98
CA LYS A 6 61.73 -45.12 -16.62
C LYS A 6 60.66 -45.66 -15.67
N GLN A 7 60.80 -45.40 -14.38
CA GLN A 7 59.73 -45.69 -13.42
C GLN A 7 58.53 -44.79 -13.74
N PRO A 8 57.30 -45.32 -13.77
CA PRO A 8 56.12 -44.47 -13.93
C PRO A 8 56.01 -43.54 -12.70
N PRO A 9 55.56 -42.29 -12.89
CA PRO A 9 55.42 -41.34 -11.78
C PRO A 9 54.43 -41.89 -10.75
N ILE A 10 54.90 -42.09 -9.52
CA ILE A 10 54.06 -42.46 -8.38
C ILE A 10 53.35 -41.19 -7.92
N ILE A 11 52.10 -41.02 -8.32
CA ILE A 11 51.26 -39.93 -7.83
C ILE A 11 50.85 -40.29 -6.39
N PRO A 12 51.32 -39.58 -5.35
CA PRO A 12 50.92 -39.88 -3.99
C PRO A 12 49.42 -39.65 -3.83
N LYS A 13 48.71 -40.57 -3.16
CA LYS A 13 47.25 -40.50 -2.94
C LYS A 13 46.79 -39.22 -2.22
N THR A 14 47.71 -38.52 -1.56
CA THR A 14 47.50 -37.21 -0.93
C THR A 14 47.38 -36.06 -1.93
N ALA A 15 47.81 -36.23 -3.19
CA ALA A 15 47.70 -35.21 -4.24
C ALA A 15 46.34 -35.20 -4.97
N LEU A 16 45.50 -36.22 -4.76
CA LEU A 16 44.13 -36.29 -5.29
C LEU A 16 43.11 -36.00 -4.18
N LYS A 17 43.20 -34.83 -3.56
CA LYS A 17 42.14 -34.34 -2.68
C LYS A 17 41.30 -33.32 -3.45
N PHE A 18 40.16 -33.78 -3.98
CA PHE A 18 39.16 -32.87 -4.54
C PHE A 18 38.72 -31.90 -3.44
N PRO A 19 38.53 -30.60 -3.76
CA PRO A 19 37.98 -29.66 -2.81
C PRO A 19 36.63 -30.20 -2.32
N SER A 20 36.53 -30.39 -1.01
CA SER A 20 35.28 -30.79 -0.37
C SER A 20 34.25 -29.69 -0.63
N ARG A 21 33.03 -30.13 -1.00
CA ARG A 21 31.83 -29.32 -1.27
C ARG A 21 31.91 -27.88 -0.75
N ILE A 22 31.68 -26.92 -1.64
CA ILE A 22 31.33 -25.54 -1.27
C ILE A 22 30.15 -25.66 -0.29
N ALA A 23 30.38 -25.25 0.96
CA ALA A 23 29.34 -25.18 1.96
C ALA A 23 28.25 -24.25 1.42
N ASN A 24 27.01 -24.74 1.40
CA ASN A 24 25.86 -23.88 1.13
C ASN A 24 25.88 -22.77 2.18
N PRO A 25 25.91 -21.48 1.82
CA PRO A 25 25.95 -20.42 2.81
C PRO A 25 24.71 -20.56 3.68
N ASP A 26 24.93 -20.78 4.98
CA ASP A 26 23.88 -20.78 5.98
C ASP A 26 23.08 -19.49 5.80
N ARG A 27 21.83 -19.61 5.34
CA ARG A 27 20.94 -18.46 5.26
C ARG A 27 20.88 -17.86 6.66
N PRO A 28 21.20 -16.57 6.84
CA PRO A 28 21.40 -16.04 8.18
C PRO A 28 20.08 -16.15 8.94
N HIS A 29 20.14 -16.72 10.15
CA HIS A 29 18.97 -16.90 11.03
C HIS A 29 18.18 -15.59 11.25
N THR A 30 18.84 -14.44 11.08
CA THR A 30 18.24 -13.09 11.13
C THR A 30 17.15 -12.87 10.08
N PHE A 31 17.26 -13.45 8.88
CA PHE A 31 16.24 -13.29 7.83
C PHE A 31 14.90 -13.93 8.21
N ARG A 32 14.94 -15.08 8.90
CA ARG A 32 13.72 -15.77 9.37
C ARG A 32 13.03 -14.96 10.45
N TRP A 33 13.79 -14.37 11.38
CA TRP A 33 13.25 -13.50 12.42
C TRP A 33 12.70 -12.18 11.86
N LEU A 34 13.38 -11.60 10.88
CA LEU A 34 12.90 -10.41 10.17
C LEU A 34 11.55 -10.69 9.49
N LEU A 35 11.42 -11.82 8.79
CA LEU A 35 10.16 -12.22 8.16
C LEU A 35 9.02 -12.35 9.18
N VAL A 36 9.28 -13.00 10.33
CA VAL A 36 8.29 -13.14 11.41
C VAL A 36 7.90 -11.78 11.98
N ALA A 37 8.87 -10.89 12.20
CA ALA A 37 8.59 -9.53 12.68
C ALA A 37 7.72 -8.75 11.70
N ILE A 38 8.01 -8.82 10.40
CA ILE A 38 7.21 -8.16 9.34
C ILE A 38 5.78 -8.71 9.33
N ILE A 39 5.60 -10.03 9.39
CA ILE A 39 4.28 -10.65 9.43
C ILE A 39 3.49 -10.15 10.65
N PHE A 40 4.14 -10.07 11.81
CA PHE A 40 3.50 -9.61 13.04
C PHE A 40 3.05 -8.13 12.94
N VAL A 41 3.90 -7.27 12.36
CA VAL A 41 3.57 -5.86 12.10
C VAL A 41 2.39 -5.75 11.14
N LEU A 42 2.36 -6.53 10.06
CA LEU A 42 1.26 -6.54 9.10
C LEU A 42 -0.07 -6.95 9.77
N ILE A 43 -0.05 -7.97 10.62
CA ILE A 43 -1.25 -8.40 11.37
C ILE A 43 -1.72 -7.28 12.31
N ALA A 44 -0.80 -6.62 13.02
CA ALA A 44 -1.15 -5.52 13.92
C ALA A 44 -1.81 -4.34 13.16
N ILE A 45 -1.27 -3.98 12.00
CA ILE A 45 -1.85 -2.95 11.11
C ILE A 45 -3.23 -3.39 10.63
N LEU A 46 -3.40 -4.64 10.22
CA LEU A 46 -4.69 -5.18 9.77
C LEU A 46 -5.76 -5.10 10.87
N VAL A 47 -5.41 -5.46 12.10
CA VAL A 47 -6.32 -5.36 13.26
C VAL A 47 -6.68 -3.90 13.54
N ALA A 48 -5.70 -2.98 13.52
CA ALA A 48 -5.96 -1.56 13.71
C ALA A 48 -6.93 -0.99 12.65
N LEU A 49 -6.73 -1.36 11.38
CA LEU A 49 -7.61 -0.99 10.26
C LEU A 49 -9.03 -1.55 10.45
N LEU A 50 -9.16 -2.81 10.86
CA LEU A 50 -10.46 -3.43 11.15
C LEU A 50 -11.19 -2.73 12.28
N LEU A 51 -10.50 -2.40 13.38
CA LEU A 51 -11.08 -1.65 14.49
C LEU A 51 -11.49 -0.24 14.06
N TRP A 52 -10.68 0.45 13.26
CA TRP A 52 -11.01 1.77 12.74
C TRP A 52 -12.24 1.73 11.82
N LEU A 53 -12.31 0.76 10.91
CA LEU A 53 -13.46 0.55 10.03
C LEU A 53 -14.72 0.22 10.83
N TYR A 54 -14.60 -0.57 11.89
CA TYR A 54 -15.71 -0.88 12.78
C TYR A 54 -16.26 0.38 13.44
N GLN A 55 -15.40 1.29 13.92
CA GLN A 55 -15.82 2.56 14.50
C GLN A 55 -16.56 3.45 13.50
N LEU A 56 -16.11 3.52 12.24
CA LEU A 56 -16.79 4.30 11.19
C LEU A 56 -18.21 3.79 10.90
N ARG A 57 -18.43 2.48 11.01
CA ARG A 57 -19.75 1.87 10.77
C ARG A 57 -20.72 2.04 11.93
N GLN A 58 -20.25 2.47 13.11
CA GLN A 58 -21.11 2.73 14.26
C GLN A 58 -21.68 4.15 14.29
N VAL A 59 -21.42 4.98 13.28
CA VAL A 59 -22.15 6.25 13.10
C VAL A 59 -23.58 5.87 12.72
N ALA A 60 -24.41 5.72 13.76
CA ALA A 60 -25.81 5.39 13.71
C ALA A 60 -26.58 6.39 12.85
N ASP A 61 -27.65 5.91 12.22
CA ASP A 61 -28.65 6.73 11.54
C ASP A 61 -28.98 7.96 12.41
N GLU A 62 -28.53 9.12 11.95
CA GLU A 62 -28.92 10.39 12.54
C GLU A 62 -30.45 10.45 12.45
N PRO A 63 -31.18 10.69 13.56
CA PRO A 63 -32.62 10.83 13.48
C PRO A 63 -32.89 11.96 12.48
N VAL A 64 -33.61 11.65 11.40
CA VAL A 64 -34.06 12.65 10.43
C VAL A 64 -34.97 13.61 11.20
N ILE A 65 -34.38 14.71 11.65
CA ILE A 65 -35.13 15.84 12.19
C ILE A 65 -35.76 16.45 10.95
N THR A 66 -36.99 16.04 10.64
CA THR A 66 -37.76 16.72 9.60
C THR A 66 -37.92 18.16 10.06
N PRO A 67 -37.35 19.15 9.35
CA PRO A 67 -37.59 20.53 9.71
C PRO A 67 -39.08 20.79 9.46
N THR A 68 -39.86 20.79 10.54
CA THR A 68 -41.24 21.29 10.49
C THR A 68 -41.15 22.75 10.09
N ARG A 69 -41.46 23.04 8.83
CA ARG A 69 -41.61 24.40 8.34
C ARG A 69 -42.65 25.10 9.23
N PRO A 70 -42.32 26.24 9.87
CA PRO A 70 -43.31 27.03 10.57
C PRO A 70 -44.50 27.28 9.65
N THR A 71 -45.72 27.11 10.15
CA THR A 71 -46.92 27.44 9.37
C THR A 71 -46.91 28.94 9.08
N ALA A 72 -47.58 29.39 8.02
CA ALA A 72 -47.61 30.80 7.63
C ALA A 72 -48.11 31.74 8.76
N GLU A 73 -48.83 31.19 9.74
CA GLU A 73 -49.35 31.85 10.94
C GLU A 73 -48.31 32.01 12.06
N GLN A 74 -47.20 31.26 12.00
CA GLN A 74 -46.09 31.32 12.96
C GLN A 74 -44.90 32.13 12.40
N ASN A 75 -44.97 32.56 11.15
CA ASN A 75 -43.96 33.38 10.49
C ASN A 75 -44.32 34.86 10.64
N ASP A 76 -44.16 35.40 11.86
CA ASP A 76 -44.37 36.81 12.19
C ASP A 76 -43.12 37.67 11.90
N GLU A 77 -42.19 37.22 11.05
CA GLU A 77 -41.04 38.04 10.69
C GLU A 77 -41.47 39.16 9.73
N PRO A 78 -41.15 40.43 10.02
CA PRO A 78 -41.29 41.48 9.02
C PRO A 78 -40.41 41.11 7.83
N GLU A 79 -40.89 41.27 6.59
CA GLU A 79 -40.10 41.03 5.37
C GLU A 79 -38.82 41.88 5.41
N SER A 80 -37.76 41.32 6.00
CA SER A 80 -36.57 42.08 6.38
C SER A 80 -35.52 41.91 5.29
N THR A 81 -35.26 43.03 4.61
CA THR A 81 -34.23 43.24 3.57
C THR A 81 -32.81 42.81 4.00
N THR A 82 -32.59 42.41 5.26
CA THR A 82 -31.31 41.93 5.79
C THR A 82 -31.00 40.47 5.40
N ALA A 83 -32.01 39.63 5.15
CA ALA A 83 -31.82 38.22 4.80
C ALA A 83 -31.10 38.02 3.45
N GLU A 84 -31.36 38.91 2.49
CA GLU A 84 -30.75 38.86 1.16
C GLU A 84 -29.25 39.20 1.18
N ALA A 85 -28.85 40.12 2.07
CA ALA A 85 -27.44 40.46 2.28
C ALA A 85 -26.65 39.34 2.99
N ALA A 86 -27.29 38.60 3.90
CA ALA A 86 -26.67 37.46 4.58
C ALA A 86 -26.47 36.26 3.63
N ALA A 87 -27.44 35.98 2.75
CA ALA A 87 -27.32 34.95 1.72
C ALA A 87 -26.19 35.26 0.71
N ALA A 88 -26.03 36.54 0.33
CA ALA A 88 -24.93 36.97 -0.53
C ALA A 88 -23.55 36.78 0.13
N ALA A 89 -23.44 36.96 1.45
CA ALA A 89 -22.19 36.73 2.17
C ALA A 89 -21.84 35.23 2.34
N GLN A 90 -22.84 34.36 2.48
CA GLN A 90 -22.64 32.91 2.62
C GLN A 90 -22.31 32.20 1.30
N GLN A 91 -22.67 32.76 0.14
CA GLN A 91 -22.34 32.19 -1.17
C GLN A 91 -20.85 32.31 -1.56
N VAL A 92 -20.07 33.16 -0.89
CA VAL A 92 -18.68 33.46 -1.27
C VAL A 92 -17.67 32.53 -0.56
N MET A 93 -18.11 31.68 0.37
CA MET A 93 -17.22 30.87 1.19
C MET A 93 -17.37 29.37 0.88
N SER A 94 -16.96 28.98 -0.33
CA SER A 94 -16.69 27.56 -0.66
C SER A 94 -15.24 27.23 -0.30
N PRO A 95 -14.98 26.34 0.68
CA PRO A 95 -13.63 25.83 0.92
C PRO A 95 -13.28 24.85 -0.21
N SER A 96 -12.47 25.34 -1.15
CA SER A 96 -11.55 24.60 -2.02
C SER A 96 -11.82 23.10 -2.26
N THR A 97 -12.68 22.79 -3.22
CA THR A 97 -12.62 21.54 -3.98
C THR A 97 -12.11 21.86 -5.38
N GLU A 98 -10.82 22.19 -5.47
CA GLU A 98 -10.16 22.42 -6.75
C GLU A 98 -10.06 21.10 -7.52
N LEU A 99 -10.67 21.03 -8.71
CA LEU A 99 -10.54 19.93 -9.67
C LEU A 99 -9.06 19.55 -9.96
N SER A 100 -8.12 20.46 -9.71
CA SER A 100 -6.66 20.24 -9.84
C SER A 100 -6.15 19.12 -8.92
N SER A 101 -6.80 18.90 -7.77
CA SER A 101 -6.41 17.87 -6.80
C SER A 101 -6.81 16.47 -7.28
N ILE A 102 -7.89 16.37 -8.07
CA ILE A 102 -8.36 15.11 -8.65
C ILE A 102 -7.51 14.73 -9.87
N GLU A 103 -7.10 15.70 -10.70
CA GLU A 103 -6.20 15.46 -11.84
C GLU A 103 -4.83 14.95 -11.41
N THR A 104 -4.31 15.40 -10.26
CA THR A 104 -3.01 14.96 -9.73
C THR A 104 -3.03 13.48 -9.32
N ASP A 105 -4.14 13.00 -8.75
CA ASP A 105 -4.30 11.60 -8.33
C ASP A 105 -4.45 10.65 -9.54
N LEU A 106 -5.12 11.13 -10.60
CA LEU A 106 -5.28 10.37 -11.84
C LEU A 106 -3.95 10.26 -12.62
N ASN A 107 -3.15 11.32 -12.64
CA ASN A 107 -1.85 11.35 -13.35
C ASN A 107 -0.73 10.64 -12.55
N GLY A 108 -0.89 10.49 -11.24
CA GLY A 108 0.01 9.71 -10.38
C GLY A 108 -0.26 8.20 -10.41
N THR A 109 -1.44 7.78 -10.86
CA THR A 109 -1.72 6.36 -11.11
C THR A 109 -1.04 5.95 -12.41
N GLN A 110 -0.02 5.11 -12.27
CA GLN A 110 0.95 4.65 -13.27
C GLN A 110 0.32 3.79 -14.40
N ILE A 111 -0.72 4.27 -15.08
CA ILE A 111 -1.41 3.60 -16.20
C ILE A 111 -0.45 3.36 -17.38
N VAL A 112 0.66 4.11 -17.45
CA VAL A 112 1.69 3.98 -18.50
C VAL A 112 2.50 2.67 -18.39
N ASP A 113 2.52 1.99 -17.25
CA ASP A 113 3.29 0.74 -17.06
C ASP A 113 2.44 -0.54 -17.15
N LEU A 114 1.19 -0.44 -17.62
CA LEU A 114 0.33 -1.62 -17.81
C LEU A 114 0.71 -2.45 -19.05
N ASP A 115 1.18 -1.80 -20.11
CA ASP A 115 1.58 -2.47 -21.36
C ASP A 115 2.72 -3.50 -21.17
N PRO A 116 3.84 -3.19 -20.47
CA PRO A 116 4.88 -4.19 -20.22
C PRO A 116 4.40 -5.31 -19.28
N LEU A 117 3.50 -5.01 -18.34
CA LEU A 117 2.92 -6.01 -17.45
C LEU A 117 2.06 -7.04 -18.20
N PHE A 118 1.26 -6.59 -19.18
CA PHE A 118 0.47 -7.49 -20.02
C PHE A 118 1.36 -8.36 -20.93
N ALA A 119 2.46 -7.80 -21.47
CA ALA A 119 3.42 -8.55 -22.27
C ALA A 119 4.12 -9.66 -21.46
N ASP A 120 4.49 -9.38 -20.20
CA ASP A 120 5.11 -10.37 -19.31
C ASP A 120 4.15 -11.52 -18.94
N ILE A 121 2.86 -11.24 -18.79
CA ILE A 121 1.83 -12.26 -18.51
C ILE A 121 1.60 -13.15 -19.74
N GLU A 122 1.58 -12.57 -20.95
CA GLU A 122 1.40 -13.33 -22.19
C GLU A 122 2.61 -14.23 -22.48
N ALA A 123 3.82 -13.82 -22.11
CA ALA A 123 5.02 -14.64 -22.23
C ALA A 123 5.11 -15.80 -21.21
N MET A 124 4.26 -15.81 -20.17
CA MET A 124 4.19 -16.86 -19.15
C MET A 124 3.26 -18.03 -19.51
N PHE A 125 2.46 -17.90 -20.59
CA PHE A 125 1.57 -18.95 -21.11
C PHE A 125 2.02 -19.44 -22.49
#